data_AF-A0A7Y6XEA8-F1
#
_entry.id   AF-A0A7Y6XEA8-F1
#
_cell.length_a   1.000
_cell.length_b   1.000
_cell.length_c   1.000
_cell.angle_alpha   90.00
_cell.angle_beta   90.00
_cell.angle_gamma   90.00
#
_symmetry.space_group_name_H-M   'P 1'
#
loop_
_entity.id
_entity.type
_entity.pdbx_description
1 polymer ?
#
loop_
_entity_poly.entity_id
_entity_poly.type
_entity_poly.pdbx_seq_one_letter_code
_entity_poly.pdbx_strand_id
1 'polypeptide(L)'
;MALVVASPGRADAQCTSWPTNTTVNPGAPFSDTINVSGLAYGTYIITASFSGSAGLINLAFSAAPGVSWSNGTKGFIGSATTMYLSFIMAPGALPGRNSTVNLSVTNTLGQTVCSSSFVVSVAGDACPADVVFNGSTVDATFDGANCYVAALPAGDGSPFMHNNNYYVTRGPNNACEAGWFDGANCYLGTAPSGKSGFFWGSAFYYSP
;
A
#
# COMPACT_ATOMS: atom_id res chain seq x y z
N MET A 1 21.71 -5.57 56.42
CA MET A 1 21.38 -4.56 55.40
C MET A 1 21.15 -5.33 54.10
N ALA A 2 19.88 -5.60 53.76
CA ALA A 2 19.55 -6.40 52.58
C ALA A 2 19.65 -5.52 51.33
N LEU A 3 20.50 -5.91 50.40
CA LEU A 3 20.61 -5.27 49.08
C LEU A 3 19.34 -5.62 48.30
N VAL A 4 18.36 -4.71 48.32
CA VAL A 4 17.21 -4.77 47.42
C VAL A 4 17.72 -4.39 46.04
N VAL A 5 18.06 -5.40 45.22
CA VAL A 5 18.19 -5.22 43.78
C VAL A 5 16.79 -4.97 43.26
N ALA A 6 16.42 -3.70 43.14
CA ALA A 6 15.23 -3.33 42.39
C ALA A 6 15.41 -3.90 40.98
N SER A 7 14.50 -4.77 40.53
CA SER A 7 14.33 -5.04 39.11
C SER A 7 14.29 -3.68 38.41
N PRO A 8 15.10 -3.41 37.37
CA PRO A 8 15.10 -2.11 36.73
C PRO A 8 13.66 -1.80 36.34
N GLY A 9 13.08 -0.83 37.04
CA GLY A 9 11.78 -0.28 36.69
C GLY A 9 11.86 0.11 35.24
N ARG A 10 10.93 -0.42 34.46
CA ARG A 10 10.77 -0.18 33.03
C ARG A 10 10.63 1.33 32.85
N ALA A 11 11.74 2.03 32.59
CA ALA A 11 11.67 3.34 31.97
C ALA A 11 11.11 3.03 30.58
N ASP A 12 9.80 3.23 30.42
CA ASP A 12 9.11 3.07 29.15
C ASP A 12 9.86 3.95 28.14
N ALA A 13 10.60 3.31 27.26
CA ALA A 13 11.43 4.06 26.33
C ALA A 13 10.54 4.93 25.48
N GLN A 14 10.92 6.19 25.39
CA GLN A 14 10.29 7.08 24.45
C GLN A 14 11.08 6.91 23.16
N CYS A 15 10.56 6.08 22.25
CA CYS A 15 10.84 6.27 20.84
C CYS A 15 10.23 7.65 20.50
N THR A 16 11.01 8.72 20.72
CA THR A 16 10.53 10.12 20.73
C THR A 16 10.26 10.65 19.33
N SER A 17 10.85 10.03 18.31
CA SER A 17 10.52 10.26 16.91
C SER A 17 10.12 8.96 16.26
N TRP A 18 9.14 9.03 15.37
CA TRP A 18 8.76 7.94 14.49
C TRP A 18 8.64 8.47 13.07
N PRO A 19 8.90 7.64 12.05
CA PRO A 19 8.64 8.03 10.68
C PRO A 19 7.17 8.39 10.55
N THR A 20 6.89 9.48 9.85
CA THR A 20 5.52 9.85 9.51
C THR A 20 5.08 9.10 8.26
N ASN A 21 3.77 9.06 8.05
CA ASN A 21 3.24 8.56 6.79
C ASN A 21 3.88 9.33 5.64
N THR A 22 4.29 8.60 4.60
CA THR A 22 5.05 9.17 3.50
C THR A 22 4.55 8.62 2.17
N THR A 23 4.76 9.40 1.12
CA THR A 23 4.43 9.01 -0.24
C THR A 23 5.73 8.85 -1.03
N VAL A 24 5.90 7.70 -1.68
CA VAL A 24 7.12 7.36 -2.41
C VAL A 24 6.76 6.92 -3.82
N ASN A 25 7.56 7.37 -4.80
CA ASN A 25 7.42 6.91 -6.18
C ASN A 25 7.88 5.45 -6.30
N PRO A 26 7.23 4.60 -7.10
CA PRO A 26 7.69 3.23 -7.35
C PRO A 26 9.16 3.20 -7.80
N GLY A 27 9.95 2.30 -7.22
CA GLY A 27 11.38 2.17 -7.49
C GLY A 27 12.28 3.21 -6.82
N ALA A 28 11.73 4.25 -6.20
CA ALA A 28 12.53 5.23 -5.47
C ALA A 28 12.97 4.69 -4.09
N PRO A 29 14.22 4.94 -3.67
CA PRO A 29 14.67 4.64 -2.33
C PRO A 29 14.07 5.63 -1.32
N PHE A 30 13.76 5.13 -0.13
CA PHE A 30 13.41 5.92 1.04
C PHE A 30 14.39 5.62 2.16
N SER A 31 14.72 6.63 2.95
CA SER A 31 15.51 6.49 4.16
C SER A 31 15.06 7.47 5.22
N ASP A 32 15.04 7.04 6.47
CA ASP A 32 14.71 7.88 7.62
C ASP A 32 15.53 7.50 8.86
N THR A 33 15.57 8.42 9.83
CA THR A 33 16.32 8.27 11.08
C THR A 33 15.39 8.39 12.29
N ILE A 34 15.46 7.40 13.17
CA ILE A 34 14.63 7.28 14.37
C ILE A 34 15.54 7.33 15.59
N ASN A 35 15.27 8.24 16.53
CA ASN A 35 16.02 8.31 17.78
C ASN A 35 15.30 7.53 18.86
N VAL A 36 16.00 6.56 19.44
CA VAL A 36 15.51 5.77 20.57
C VAL A 36 16.30 6.19 21.81
N SER A 37 15.61 6.66 22.84
CA SER A 37 16.24 7.16 24.07
C SER A 37 15.39 6.89 25.30
N GLY A 38 15.94 7.19 26.48
CA GLY A 38 15.24 6.98 27.76
C GLY A 38 15.19 5.50 28.18
N LEU A 39 16.08 4.66 27.66
CA LEU A 39 16.18 3.25 28.04
C LEU A 39 17.09 3.08 29.26
N ALA A 40 16.82 2.05 30.06
CA ALA A 40 17.85 1.49 30.95
C ALA A 40 19.03 0.98 30.10
N TYR A 41 20.24 0.97 30.65
CA TYR A 41 21.37 0.36 29.94
C TYR A 41 21.12 -1.14 29.79
N GLY A 42 21.01 -1.62 28.56
CA GLY A 42 20.66 -3.01 28.28
C GLY A 42 20.91 -3.42 26.85
N THR A 43 20.54 -4.66 26.54
CA THR A 43 20.55 -5.19 25.16
C THR A 43 19.15 -5.17 24.58
N TYR A 44 19.02 -4.59 23.40
CA TYR A 44 17.75 -4.40 22.72
C TYR A 44 17.79 -4.95 21.30
N ILE A 45 16.70 -5.58 20.89
CA ILE A 45 16.50 -6.18 19.57
C ILE A 45 15.53 -5.31 18.79
N ILE A 46 15.86 -5.01 17.55
CA ILE A 46 15.01 -4.26 16.63
C ILE A 46 14.41 -5.24 15.63
N THR A 47 13.11 -5.11 15.41
CA THR A 47 12.39 -5.84 14.37
C THR A 47 11.62 -4.84 13.52
N ALA A 48 11.60 -5.09 12.21
CA ALA A 48 10.79 -4.37 11.26
C ALA A 48 10.05 -5.38 10.39
N SER A 49 8.78 -5.13 10.13
CA SER A 49 7.96 -5.92 9.22
C SER A 49 7.10 -4.98 8.40
N PHE A 50 6.58 -5.48 7.29
CA PHE A 50 5.61 -4.74 6.51
C PHE A 50 4.49 -5.66 6.03
N SER A 51 3.33 -5.06 5.81
CA SER A 51 2.18 -5.68 5.18
C SER A 51 1.53 -4.66 4.24
N GLY A 52 0.70 -5.14 3.31
CA GLY A 52 0.00 -4.29 2.35
C GLY A 52 0.26 -4.68 0.91
N SER A 53 -0.22 -3.83 0.01
CA SER A 53 -0.35 -4.13 -1.42
C SER A 53 0.62 -3.36 -2.30
N ALA A 54 1.27 -2.30 -1.78
CA ALA A 54 2.30 -1.60 -2.54
C ALA A 54 3.58 -2.43 -2.65
N GLY A 55 3.86 -3.25 -1.63
CA GLY A 55 5.07 -4.05 -1.53
C GLY A 55 6.30 -3.19 -1.21
N LEU A 56 7.16 -3.67 -0.32
CA LEU A 56 8.44 -3.03 -0.02
C LEU A 56 9.55 -4.03 -0.31
N ILE A 57 10.63 -3.54 -0.91
CA ILE A 57 11.81 -4.34 -1.21
C ILE A 57 12.97 -3.79 -0.39
N ASN A 58 13.85 -4.68 0.06
CA ASN A 58 15.04 -4.33 0.83
C ASN A 58 14.73 -3.50 2.08
N LEU A 59 13.65 -3.83 2.82
CA LEU A 59 13.41 -3.24 4.13
C LEU A 59 14.60 -3.56 5.04
N ALA A 60 15.42 -2.56 5.29
CA ALA A 60 16.67 -2.68 6.01
C ALA A 60 16.73 -1.63 7.10
N PHE A 61 17.31 -2.03 8.23
CA PHE A 61 17.59 -1.14 9.33
C PHE A 61 19.00 -1.36 9.88
N SER A 62 19.53 -0.35 10.56
CA SER A 62 20.75 -0.41 11.35
C SER A 62 20.63 0.51 12.56
N ALA A 63 21.49 0.32 13.56
CA ALA A 63 21.52 1.14 14.77
C ALA A 63 22.94 1.68 14.98
N ALA A 64 23.07 2.89 15.54
CA ALA A 64 24.34 3.49 15.93
C ALA A 64 24.19 4.16 17.33
N PRO A 65 24.91 3.67 18.36
CA PRO A 65 25.69 2.43 18.38
C PRO A 65 24.77 1.23 18.11
N GLY A 66 25.29 0.19 17.45
CA GLY A 66 24.51 -0.98 17.09
C GLY A 66 25.35 -2.25 16.96
N VAL A 67 24.66 -3.38 17.05
CA VAL A 67 25.21 -4.73 16.94
C VAL A 67 24.35 -5.54 15.98
N SER A 68 24.99 -6.44 15.24
CA SER A 68 24.32 -7.46 14.42
C SER A 68 24.74 -8.83 14.94
N TRP A 69 23.77 -9.71 15.18
CA TRP A 69 24.02 -11.07 15.64
C TRP A 69 24.16 -12.03 14.44
N SER A 70 24.76 -13.20 14.68
CA SER A 70 25.03 -14.21 13.64
C SER A 70 23.77 -14.74 12.94
N ASN A 71 22.60 -14.59 13.55
CA ASN A 71 21.30 -14.97 12.98
C ASN A 71 20.62 -13.85 12.16
N GLY A 72 21.33 -12.76 11.86
CA GLY A 72 20.79 -11.62 11.11
C GLY A 72 19.89 -10.68 11.93
N THR A 73 19.68 -10.97 13.22
CA THR A 73 19.01 -10.04 14.13
C THR A 73 19.89 -8.80 14.29
N LYS A 74 19.28 -7.61 14.37
CA LYS A 74 19.99 -6.37 14.61
C LYS A 74 19.43 -5.66 15.83
N GLY A 75 20.26 -4.87 16.47
CA GLY A 75 19.91 -4.22 17.72
C GLY A 75 21.04 -3.36 18.23
N PHE A 76 21.05 -3.11 19.54
CA PHE A 76 22.06 -2.26 20.17
C PHE A 76 22.22 -2.62 21.65
N ILE A 77 23.35 -2.19 22.21
CA ILE A 77 23.64 -2.25 23.64
C ILE A 77 23.84 -0.82 24.11
N GLY A 78 23.06 -0.39 25.11
CA GLY A 78 23.13 0.98 25.60
C GLY A 78 21.82 1.44 26.22
N SER A 79 21.75 2.75 26.51
CA SER A 79 20.54 3.46 26.98
C SER A 79 19.88 4.30 25.88
N ALA A 80 20.50 4.37 24.70
CA ALA A 80 19.99 5.09 23.53
C ALA A 80 20.65 4.57 22.25
N THR A 81 20.00 4.78 21.12
CA THR A 81 20.57 4.56 19.79
C THR A 81 19.89 5.44 18.74
N THR A 82 20.58 5.67 17.64
CA THR A 82 19.99 6.18 16.40
C THR A 82 19.76 5.02 15.44
N MET A 83 18.51 4.76 15.10
CA MET A 83 18.11 3.78 14.11
C MET A 83 18.03 4.43 12.74
N TYR A 84 18.64 3.80 11.75
CA TYR A 84 18.50 4.14 10.33
C TYR A 84 17.60 3.13 9.67
N LEU A 85 16.57 3.60 8.98
CA LEU A 85 15.61 2.81 8.23
C LEU A 85 15.78 3.11 6.75
N SER A 86 15.71 2.07 5.91
CA SER A 86 15.64 2.24 4.46
C SER A 86 14.81 1.15 3.80
N PHE A 87 14.21 1.48 2.67
CA PHE A 87 13.51 0.54 1.81
C PHE A 87 13.39 1.12 0.40
N ILE A 88 12.96 0.29 -0.55
CA ILE A 88 12.58 0.72 -1.89
C ILE A 88 11.11 0.35 -2.10
N MET A 89 10.30 1.29 -2.58
CA MET A 89 8.94 0.98 -3.02
C MET A 89 9.03 0.04 -4.24
N ALA A 90 8.27 -1.06 -4.26
CA ALA A 90 8.37 -2.01 -5.36
C ALA A 90 8.16 -1.30 -6.73
N PRO A 91 9.02 -1.52 -7.75
CA PRO A 91 8.89 -0.83 -9.03
C PRO A 91 7.55 -1.04 -9.76
N GLY A 92 6.86 -2.15 -9.47
CA GLY A 92 5.52 -2.45 -9.99
C GLY A 92 4.37 -2.03 -9.07
N ALA A 93 4.64 -1.25 -8.02
CA ALA A 93 3.61 -0.78 -7.11
C ALA A 93 2.67 0.20 -7.84
N LEU A 94 1.38 -0.12 -7.84
CA LEU A 94 0.38 0.75 -8.47
C LEU A 94 0.14 2.00 -7.61
N PRO A 95 -0.16 3.16 -8.22
CA PRO A 95 -0.60 4.36 -7.50
C PRO A 95 -1.75 4.06 -6.51
N GLY A 96 -1.86 4.82 -5.43
CA GLY A 96 -2.90 4.64 -4.40
C GLY A 96 -2.73 3.40 -3.51
N ARG A 97 -1.79 2.50 -3.83
CA ARG A 97 -1.44 1.37 -2.95
C ARG A 97 -0.66 1.84 -1.74
N ASN A 98 -0.74 1.08 -0.66
CA ASN A 98 0.02 1.33 0.55
C ASN A 98 0.67 0.06 1.12
N SER A 99 1.70 0.29 1.92
CA SER A 99 2.31 -0.69 2.82
C SER A 99 2.42 -0.08 4.21
N THR A 100 2.00 -0.81 5.23
CA THR A 100 2.22 -0.44 6.63
C THR A 100 3.53 -1.05 7.09
N VAL A 101 4.48 -0.22 7.53
CA VAL A 101 5.72 -0.67 8.17
C VAL A 101 5.52 -0.64 9.67
N ASN A 102 5.73 -1.78 10.32
CA ASN A 102 5.71 -1.91 11.77
C ASN A 102 7.14 -2.05 12.28
N LEU A 103 7.50 -1.23 13.27
CA LEU A 103 8.79 -1.25 13.94
C LEU A 103 8.58 -1.57 15.42
N SER A 104 9.43 -2.44 15.97
CA SER A 104 9.40 -2.79 17.39
C SER A 104 10.80 -2.95 17.95
N VAL A 105 11.04 -2.32 19.09
CA VAL A 105 12.23 -2.49 19.92
C VAL A 105 11.84 -3.37 21.10
N THR A 106 12.50 -4.51 21.26
CA THR A 106 12.24 -5.47 22.35
C THR A 106 13.48 -5.65 23.21
N ASN A 107 13.31 -6.00 24.48
CA ASN A 107 14.43 -6.44 25.32
C ASN A 107 14.74 -7.94 25.08
N THR A 108 15.79 -8.46 25.71
CA THR A 108 16.19 -9.88 25.60
C THR A 108 15.17 -10.86 26.19
N LEU A 109 14.17 -10.38 26.92
CA LEU A 109 13.03 -11.17 27.40
C LEU A 109 11.86 -11.17 26.41
N GLY A 110 12.00 -10.54 25.25
CA GLY A 110 10.96 -10.43 24.22
C GLY A 110 9.88 -9.39 24.53
N GLN A 111 10.06 -8.56 25.56
CA GLN A 111 9.07 -7.53 25.91
C GLN A 111 9.26 -6.31 25.00
N THR A 112 8.19 -5.88 24.34
CA THR A 112 8.17 -4.66 23.51
C THR A 112 8.35 -3.42 24.35
N VAL A 113 9.46 -2.72 24.17
CA VAL A 113 9.83 -1.52 24.90
C VAL A 113 9.22 -0.28 24.25
N CYS A 114 9.33 -0.15 22.92
CA CYS A 114 8.54 0.77 22.13
C CYS A 114 8.27 0.21 20.73
N SER A 115 7.14 0.58 20.15
CA SER A 115 6.73 0.17 18.81
C SER A 115 5.89 1.27 18.15
N SER A 116 5.91 1.32 16.83
CA SER A 116 5.04 2.18 16.05
C SER A 116 4.89 1.63 14.64
N SER A 117 3.97 2.24 13.91
CA SER A 117 3.72 1.95 12.52
C SER A 117 3.55 3.23 11.73
N PHE A 118 3.99 3.22 10.48
CA PHE A 118 3.70 4.27 9.52
C PHE A 118 3.32 3.68 8.17
N VAL A 119 2.57 4.45 7.41
CA VAL A 119 2.08 4.08 6.09
C VAL A 119 2.99 4.67 5.02
N VAL A 120 3.44 3.81 4.11
CA VAL A 120 4.12 4.20 2.89
C VAL A 120 3.11 4.05 1.75
N SER A 121 2.75 5.15 1.10
CA SER A 121 1.81 5.16 -0.01
C SER A 121 2.54 5.37 -1.33
N VAL A 122 1.99 4.81 -2.41
CA VAL A 122 2.43 5.12 -3.77
C VAL A 122 1.74 6.41 -4.22
N ALA A 123 2.51 7.36 -4.75
CA ALA A 123 1.95 8.60 -5.28
C ALA A 123 0.97 8.33 -6.42
N GLY A 124 -0.15 9.07 -6.45
CA GLY A 124 -1.13 9.09 -7.55
C GLY A 124 -2.39 8.27 -7.29
N ASP A 125 -3.30 8.34 -8.26
CA ASP A 125 -4.54 7.56 -8.29
C ASP A 125 -4.32 6.26 -9.09
N ALA A 126 -4.75 5.12 -8.52
CA ALA A 126 -4.71 3.82 -9.20
C ALA A 126 -5.57 3.82 -10.47
N CYS A 127 -6.55 4.72 -10.56
CA CYS A 127 -7.48 4.87 -11.65
C CYS A 127 -7.46 6.30 -12.20
N PRO A 128 -6.31 6.77 -12.70
CA PRO A 128 -6.03 8.20 -12.88
C PRO A 128 -6.75 8.84 -14.07
N ALA A 129 -7.62 8.09 -14.76
CA ALA A 129 -8.23 8.54 -15.99
C ALA A 129 -9.74 8.35 -15.99
N ASP A 130 -10.41 9.46 -16.25
CA ASP A 130 -11.82 9.61 -16.56
C ASP A 130 -12.25 8.66 -17.69
N VAL A 131 -13.38 7.99 -17.48
CA VAL A 131 -14.01 7.14 -18.49
C VAL A 131 -15.28 7.80 -18.98
N VAL A 132 -15.44 7.96 -20.29
CA VAL A 132 -16.75 8.31 -20.84
C VAL A 132 -17.57 7.02 -20.91
N PHE A 133 -18.60 6.92 -20.07
CA PHE A 133 -19.51 5.78 -19.99
C PHE A 133 -20.96 6.26 -20.07
N ASN A 134 -21.71 5.73 -21.03
CA ASN A 134 -23.09 6.11 -21.35
C ASN A 134 -23.28 7.63 -21.51
N GLY A 135 -22.32 8.29 -22.18
CA GLY A 135 -22.34 9.73 -22.43
C GLY A 135 -21.99 10.62 -21.22
N SER A 136 -21.65 10.03 -20.06
CA SER A 136 -21.21 10.76 -18.88
C SER A 136 -19.75 10.43 -18.55
N THR A 137 -19.02 11.40 -18.00
CA THR A 137 -17.70 11.13 -17.42
C THR A 137 -17.87 10.41 -16.08
N VAL A 138 -17.12 9.33 -15.89
CA VAL A 138 -17.10 8.50 -14.69
C VAL A 138 -15.68 8.43 -14.14
N ASP A 139 -15.56 8.74 -12.85
CA ASP A 139 -14.34 8.53 -12.07
C ASP A 139 -14.31 7.07 -11.62
N ALA A 140 -13.43 6.28 -12.22
CA ALA A 140 -13.34 4.87 -11.89
C ALA A 140 -12.78 4.67 -10.49
N THR A 141 -13.35 3.75 -9.74
CA THR A 141 -12.94 3.46 -8.37
C THR A 141 -12.07 2.21 -8.33
N PHE A 142 -10.94 2.29 -7.65
CA PHE A 142 -10.07 1.14 -7.50
C PHE A 142 -10.63 0.13 -6.48
N ASP A 143 -10.87 -1.10 -6.92
CA ASP A 143 -11.50 -2.14 -6.08
C ASP A 143 -10.51 -3.02 -5.31
N GLY A 144 -9.22 -2.68 -5.36
CA GLY A 144 -8.14 -3.48 -4.79
C GLY A 144 -7.46 -4.43 -5.78
N ALA A 145 -7.95 -4.53 -7.01
CA ALA A 145 -7.30 -5.23 -8.12
C ALA A 145 -7.35 -4.44 -9.43
N ASN A 146 -8.49 -3.83 -9.76
CA ASN A 146 -8.78 -3.17 -11.02
C ASN A 146 -9.55 -1.87 -10.82
N CYS A 147 -9.70 -1.09 -11.89
CA CYS A 147 -10.48 0.14 -11.89
C CYS A 147 -11.91 -0.15 -12.31
N TYR A 148 -12.83 -0.15 -11.34
CA TYR A 148 -14.26 -0.29 -11.56
C TYR A 148 -14.80 0.97 -12.25
N VAL A 149 -15.42 0.79 -13.41
CA VAL A 149 -16.06 1.87 -14.16
C VAL A 149 -17.53 1.97 -13.77
N ALA A 150 -18.30 0.92 -14.05
CA ALA A 150 -19.74 0.92 -13.84
C ALA A 150 -20.27 -0.51 -13.80
N ALA A 151 -21.38 -0.69 -13.09
CA ALA A 151 -22.16 -1.91 -13.17
C ALA A 151 -22.74 -2.07 -14.58
N LEU A 152 -23.03 -3.31 -14.96
CA LEU A 152 -23.81 -3.59 -16.15
C LEU A 152 -25.14 -2.82 -16.08
N PRO A 153 -25.46 -1.96 -17.07
CA PRO A 153 -26.76 -1.30 -17.11
C PRO A 153 -27.88 -2.34 -17.06
N ALA A 154 -28.96 -2.03 -16.33
CA ALA A 154 -30.13 -2.90 -16.27
C ALA A 154 -30.70 -3.08 -17.68
N GLY A 155 -30.89 -4.34 -18.09
CA GLY A 155 -31.31 -4.65 -19.45
C GLY A 155 -30.97 -6.06 -19.91
N ASP A 156 -31.40 -6.39 -21.13
CA ASP A 156 -31.27 -7.73 -21.74
C ASP A 156 -29.93 -7.92 -22.50
N GLY A 157 -29.07 -6.89 -22.52
CA GLY A 157 -27.83 -6.89 -23.27
C GLY A 157 -26.72 -7.73 -22.63
N SER A 158 -26.12 -8.64 -23.40
CA SER A 158 -24.90 -9.34 -22.99
C SER A 158 -23.68 -8.41 -23.13
N PRO A 159 -22.89 -8.18 -22.07
CA PRO A 159 -21.73 -7.32 -22.13
C PRO A 159 -20.56 -7.98 -22.87
N PHE A 160 -19.80 -7.16 -23.61
CA PHE A 160 -18.56 -7.61 -24.24
C PHE A 160 -17.63 -6.42 -24.50
N MET A 161 -16.38 -6.74 -24.85
CA MET A 161 -15.36 -5.76 -25.26
C MET A 161 -15.05 -5.89 -26.74
N HIS A 162 -14.87 -4.75 -27.42
CA HIS A 162 -14.32 -4.74 -28.76
C HIS A 162 -13.44 -3.50 -28.95
N ASN A 163 -12.19 -3.70 -29.40
CA ASN A 163 -11.21 -2.63 -29.62
C ASN A 163 -11.09 -1.62 -28.46
N ASN A 164 -10.99 -2.14 -27.22
CA ASN A 164 -10.92 -1.36 -25.98
C ASN A 164 -12.19 -0.54 -25.62
N ASN A 165 -13.30 -0.77 -26.32
CA ASN A 165 -14.59 -0.15 -26.04
C ASN A 165 -15.52 -1.12 -25.31
N TYR A 166 -16.31 -0.57 -24.40
CA TYR A 166 -17.34 -1.26 -23.64
C TYR A 166 -18.63 -1.33 -24.46
N TYR A 167 -19.20 -2.52 -24.58
CA TYR A 167 -20.44 -2.75 -25.31
C TYR A 167 -21.41 -3.62 -24.53
N VAL A 168 -22.69 -3.50 -24.91
CA VAL A 168 -23.71 -4.53 -24.70
C VAL A 168 -24.37 -4.89 -26.03
N THR A 169 -24.83 -6.13 -26.16
CA THR A 169 -25.60 -6.54 -27.33
C THR A 169 -26.86 -5.68 -27.45
N ARG A 170 -27.21 -5.30 -28.69
CA ARG A 170 -28.45 -4.56 -28.94
C ARG A 170 -29.68 -5.39 -28.60
N GLY A 171 -30.74 -4.69 -28.19
CA GLY A 171 -32.08 -5.25 -28.08
C GLY A 171 -32.79 -5.38 -29.43
N PRO A 172 -34.05 -5.84 -29.43
CA PRO A 172 -34.90 -5.88 -30.62
C PRO A 172 -34.97 -4.52 -31.32
N ASN A 173 -35.13 -4.53 -32.65
CA ASN A 173 -35.22 -3.32 -33.47
C ASN A 173 -34.01 -2.37 -33.35
N ASN A 174 -32.83 -2.90 -33.04
CA ASN A 174 -31.60 -2.13 -32.84
C ASN A 174 -31.70 -1.11 -31.70
N ALA A 175 -32.53 -1.40 -30.69
CA ALA A 175 -32.67 -0.57 -29.52
C ALA A 175 -31.48 -0.75 -28.56
N CYS A 176 -31.07 0.34 -27.92
CA CYS A 176 -30.09 0.36 -26.86
C CYS A 176 -30.73 0.87 -25.57
N GLU A 177 -30.79 0.02 -24.56
CA GLU A 177 -31.26 0.39 -23.23
C GLU A 177 -30.23 1.25 -22.48
N ALA A 178 -28.95 1.08 -22.84
CA ALA A 178 -27.87 1.94 -22.44
C ALA A 178 -26.89 2.13 -23.61
N GLY A 179 -26.27 3.30 -23.69
CA GLY A 179 -25.34 3.65 -24.74
C GLY A 179 -26.01 4.10 -26.03
N TRP A 180 -25.25 4.07 -27.13
CA TRP A 180 -25.76 4.38 -28.46
C TRP A 180 -25.58 3.21 -29.41
N PHE A 181 -26.53 3.04 -30.33
CA PHE A 181 -26.44 2.03 -31.38
C PHE A 181 -25.41 2.43 -32.44
N ASP A 182 -24.33 1.66 -32.58
CA ASP A 182 -23.21 1.97 -33.49
C ASP A 182 -23.35 1.35 -34.89
N GLY A 183 -24.50 0.75 -35.19
CA GLY A 183 -24.73 -0.03 -36.42
C GLY A 183 -24.60 -1.54 -36.21
N ALA A 184 -24.03 -1.98 -35.09
CA ALA A 184 -23.93 -3.39 -34.73
C ALA A 184 -24.38 -3.68 -33.29
N ASN A 185 -23.95 -2.89 -32.31
CA ASN A 185 -24.23 -3.09 -30.89
C ASN A 185 -24.42 -1.76 -30.17
N CYS A 186 -24.61 -1.81 -28.86
CA CYS A 186 -24.76 -0.63 -28.04
C CYS A 186 -23.42 -0.29 -27.41
N TYR A 187 -22.78 0.75 -27.94
CA TYR A 187 -21.56 1.28 -27.37
C TYR A 187 -21.87 2.00 -26.07
N LEU A 188 -21.12 1.69 -25.02
CA LEU A 188 -21.21 2.34 -23.72
C LEU A 188 -20.07 3.32 -23.49
N GLY A 189 -18.84 2.99 -23.86
CA GLY A 189 -17.68 3.82 -23.54
C GLY A 189 -16.36 3.28 -24.10
N THR A 190 -15.28 4.00 -23.84
CA THR A 190 -13.91 3.55 -24.14
C THR A 190 -13.10 3.54 -22.86
N ALA A 191 -12.36 2.46 -22.61
CA ALA A 191 -11.37 2.45 -21.54
C ALA A 191 -10.27 3.50 -21.81
N PRO A 192 -9.65 4.09 -20.78
CA PRO A 192 -8.63 5.11 -20.98
C PRO A 192 -7.46 4.65 -21.86
N SER A 193 -6.84 5.58 -22.58
CA SER A 193 -5.69 5.27 -23.45
C SER A 193 -4.54 4.63 -22.65
N GLY A 194 -3.97 3.56 -23.20
CA GLY A 194 -2.91 2.78 -22.52
C GLY A 194 -3.42 1.83 -21.44
N LYS A 195 -4.73 1.79 -21.17
CA LYS A 195 -5.35 0.80 -20.28
C LYS A 195 -6.10 -0.25 -21.09
N SER A 196 -6.23 -1.44 -20.51
CA SER A 196 -6.99 -2.55 -21.07
C SER A 196 -8.34 -2.65 -20.38
N GLY A 197 -9.41 -2.33 -21.10
CA GLY A 197 -10.78 -2.52 -20.64
C GLY A 197 -11.19 -3.99 -20.65
N PHE A 198 -12.00 -4.41 -19.69
CA PHE A 198 -12.57 -5.75 -19.62
C PHE A 198 -13.90 -5.77 -18.86
N PHE A 199 -14.61 -6.88 -18.97
CA PHE A 199 -15.83 -7.16 -18.20
C PHE A 199 -15.56 -8.33 -17.26
N TRP A 200 -16.00 -8.22 -16.01
CA TRP A 200 -15.90 -9.28 -15.02
C TRP A 200 -17.12 -9.29 -14.10
N GLY A 201 -17.69 -10.47 -13.86
CA GLY A 201 -18.91 -10.60 -13.06
C GLY A 201 -20.09 -9.89 -13.72
N SER A 202 -20.50 -8.76 -13.16
CA SER A 202 -21.60 -7.91 -13.65
C SER A 202 -21.19 -6.43 -13.76
N ALA A 203 -19.92 -6.16 -14.05
CA ALA A 203 -19.38 -4.81 -14.13
C ALA A 203 -18.25 -4.66 -15.17
N PHE A 204 -18.05 -3.42 -15.60
CA PHE A 204 -17.00 -3.01 -16.51
C PHE A 204 -15.81 -2.43 -15.74
N TYR A 205 -14.62 -2.76 -16.20
CA TYR A 205 -13.37 -2.42 -15.55
C TYR A 205 -12.29 -2.03 -16.57
N TYR A 206 -11.22 -1.41 -16.09
CA TYR A 206 -9.95 -1.35 -16.81
C TYR A 206 -8.75 -1.65 -15.91
N SER A 207 -7.63 -2.00 -16.55
CA SER A 207 -6.36 -2.24 -15.86
C SER A 207 -5.82 -0.96 -15.18
N PRO A 208 -5.35 -1.01 -13.93
CA PRO A 208 -4.81 0.17 -13.22
C PRO A 208 -3.67 0.90 -13.94
#